data_AF-A0A800JQB7-F1
#
_entry.id   AF-A0A800JQB7-F1
#
_cell.length_a   1.000
_cell.length_b   1.000
_cell.length_c   1.000
_cell.angle_alpha   90.00
_cell.angle_beta   90.00
_cell.angle_gamma   90.00
#
_symmetry.space_group_name_H-M   'P 1'
#
loop_
_entity.id
_entity.type
_entity.pdbx_description
1 polymer ?
#
loop_
_entity_poly.entity_id
_entity_poly.type
_entity_poly.pdbx_seq_one_letter_code
_entity_poly.pdbx_strand_id
1 'polypeptide(L)' 'MKNSRLYNVILFFVFLLVSQNADAQCAMCKAVVEANLESGGSIGAGLNDGILYLMAMPYISILVVGLIWYNLKKEPDS' A
#
# COMPACT_ATOMS: atom_id res chain seq x y z
N MET A 1 -17.23 30.15 22.02
CA MET A 1 -17.26 29.17 20.89
C MET A 1 -16.51 29.62 19.63
N LYS A 2 -16.33 30.93 19.35
CA LYS A 2 -15.63 31.42 18.14
C LYS A 2 -14.12 31.09 18.14
N ASN A 3 -13.49 31.11 19.33
CA ASN A 3 -12.05 30.88 19.49
C ASN A 3 -11.62 29.41 19.31
N SER A 4 -12.47 28.45 19.69
CA SER A 4 -12.19 27.01 19.49
C SER A 4 -12.28 26.61 18.01
N ARG A 5 -13.22 27.19 17.25
CA ARG A 5 -13.28 27.00 15.80
C ARG A 5 -12.05 27.59 15.10
N LEU A 6 -11.61 28.78 15.53
CA LEU A 6 -10.40 29.40 15.00
C LEU A 6 -9.14 28.58 15.32
N TYR A 7 -9.04 28.05 16.55
CA TYR A 7 -7.94 27.16 16.96
C TYR A 7 -7.87 25.90 16.09
N ASN A 8 -9.00 25.24 15.83
CA ASN A 8 -9.06 24.04 14.99
C ASN A 8 -8.68 24.35 13.54
N VAL A 9 -9.08 25.51 13.00
CA VAL A 9 -8.69 25.95 11.66
C VAL A 9 -7.19 26.19 11.60
N ILE A 10 -6.60 26.87 12.59
CA ILE A 10 -5.15 27.11 12.67
C ILE A 10 -4.39 25.79 12.74
N LEU A 11 -4.82 24.85 13.58
CA LEU A 11 -4.20 23.52 13.68
C LEU A 11 -4.22 22.75 12.36
N PHE A 12 -5.34 22.81 11.63
CA PHE A 12 -5.46 22.17 10.32
C PHE A 12 -4.44 22.74 9.32
N PHE A 13 -4.30 24.07 9.27
CA PHE A 13 -3.32 24.72 8.40
C PHE A 13 -1.88 24.41 8.80
N VAL A 14 -1.57 24.36 10.10
CA VAL A 14 -0.23 23.94 10.58
C VAL A 14 0.08 22.50 10.16
N PHE A 15 -0.90 21.58 10.27
CA PHE A 15 -0.70 20.18 9.86
C PHE A 15 -0.40 20.04 8.36
N LEU A 16 -1.04 20.84 7.50
CA LEU A 16 -0.76 20.87 6.07
C LEU A 16 0.66 21.39 5.76
N LEU A 17 1.15 22.37 6.52
CA LEU A 17 2.50 22.91 6.38
C LEU A 17 3.59 21.97 6.89
N VAL A 18 3.24 21.01 7.75
CA VAL A 18 4.14 19.94 8.23
C VAL A 18 4.06 18.70 7.33
N SER A 19 3.37 18.77 6.19
CA SER A 19 3.48 17.73 5.16
C SER A 19 4.93 17.64 4.70
N GLN A 20 5.64 16.67 5.27
CA GLN A 20 6.97 16.31 4.82
C GLN A 20 6.82 15.85 3.37
N ASN A 21 7.77 16.22 2.52
CA ASN A 21 7.97 15.49 1.27
C ASN A 21 8.24 14.04 1.67
N ALA A 22 7.19 13.22 1.68
CA ALA A 22 7.33 11.80 1.50
C ALA A 22 7.75 11.63 0.04
N ASP A 23 8.96 12.08 -0.30
CA ASP A 23 9.70 11.57 -1.44
C ASP A 23 9.51 10.08 -1.33
N ALA A 24 8.81 9.49 -2.30
CA ALA A 24 8.40 8.11 -2.23
C ALA A 24 9.64 7.31 -1.81
N GLN A 25 9.68 6.88 -0.53
CA GLN A 25 10.85 6.24 0.08
C GLN A 25 11.23 4.98 -0.72
N CYS A 26 10.30 4.52 -1.57
CA CYS A 26 10.51 3.65 -2.71
C CYS A 26 11.80 3.92 -3.49
N ALA A 27 12.16 5.16 -3.86
CA ALA A 27 13.34 5.42 -4.71
C ALA A 27 14.67 5.31 -3.94
N MET A 28 14.72 5.82 -2.70
CA MET A 28 15.92 5.77 -1.86
C MET A 28 16.17 4.36 -1.31
N CYS A 29 15.12 3.68 -0.84
CA CYS A 29 15.24 2.29 -0.40
C CYS A 29 15.59 1.37 -1.58
N LYS A 30 15.04 1.60 -2.78
CA LYS A 30 15.40 0.85 -3.99
C LYS A 30 16.86 1.03 -4.37
N ALA A 31 17.38 2.26 -4.38
CA ALA A 31 18.78 2.52 -4.71
C ALA A 31 19.76 1.86 -3.71
N VAL A 32 19.43 1.89 -2.41
CA VAL A 32 20.24 1.21 -1.37
C VAL A 32 20.20 -0.31 -1.53
N VAL A 33 19.04 -0.87 -1.88
CA VAL A 33 18.86 -2.30 -2.11
C VAL A 33 19.58 -2.77 -3.37
N GLU A 34 19.51 -2.00 -4.46
CA GLU A 34 20.23 -2.26 -5.71
C GLU A 34 21.75 -2.20 -5.50
N ALA A 35 22.25 -1.17 -4.77
CA ALA A 35 23.66 -1.09 -4.40
C ALA A 35 24.13 -2.25 -3.50
N ASN A 36 23.25 -2.75 -2.63
CA ASN A 36 23.52 -3.94 -1.82
C ASN A 36 23.68 -5.19 -2.69
N LEU A 37 22.83 -5.37 -3.70
CA LEU A 37 22.93 -6.49 -4.64
C LEU A 37 24.21 -6.41 -5.49
N GLU A 38 24.57 -5.22 -5.98
CA GLU A 38 25.80 -5.01 -6.78
C GLU A 38 27.08 -5.25 -5.98
N SER A 39 27.06 -5.00 -4.66
CA SER A 39 28.17 -5.28 -3.75
C SER A 39 28.21 -6.73 -3.23
N GLY A 40 27.33 -7.61 -3.73
CA GLY A 40 27.27 -9.03 -3.36
C GLY A 40 26.40 -9.35 -2.13
N GLY A 41 25.67 -8.37 -1.60
CA GLY A 41 24.66 -8.55 -0.57
C GLY A 41 23.34 -9.12 -1.12
N SER A 42 22.53 -9.74 -0.25
CA SER A 42 21.29 -10.41 -0.64
C SER A 42 20.01 -9.64 -0.33
N ILE A 43 20.12 -8.40 0.18
CA ILE A 43 19.01 -7.63 0.76
C ILE A 43 17.92 -7.31 -0.29
N GLY A 44 18.24 -7.33 -1.58
CA GLY A 44 17.27 -7.16 -2.67
C GLY A 44 16.85 -8.41 -3.41
N ALA A 45 17.39 -9.58 -3.05
CA ALA A 45 17.11 -10.80 -3.76
C ALA A 45 15.66 -11.21 -3.50
N GLY A 46 14.86 -11.36 -4.56
CA GLY A 46 13.43 -11.72 -4.45
C GLY A 46 12.49 -10.54 -4.19
N LEU A 47 12.96 -9.28 -4.21
CA LEU A 47 12.08 -8.11 -4.03
C LEU A 47 11.00 -8.03 -5.12
N ASN A 48 11.36 -8.29 -6.39
CA ASN A 48 10.40 -8.29 -7.49
C ASN A 48 9.36 -9.41 -7.35
N ASP A 49 9.76 -10.57 -6.83
CA ASP A 49 8.84 -11.67 -6.55
C ASP A 49 7.87 -11.30 -5.41
N GLY A 50 8.36 -10.59 -4.39
CA GLY A 50 7.54 -10.03 -3.33
C GLY A 50 6.53 -8.99 -3.83
N ILE A 51 6.93 -8.09 -4.74
CA ILE A 51 6.03 -7.11 -5.37
C ILE A 51 4.96 -7.83 -6.18
N LEU A 52 5.35 -8.79 -7.02
CA LEU A 52 4.41 -9.60 -7.80
C LEU A 52 3.42 -10.38 -6.91
N TYR A 53 3.90 -10.95 -5.80
CA TYR A 53 3.04 -11.63 -4.83
C TYR A 53 2.00 -10.68 -4.21
N LEU A 54 2.42 -9.51 -3.74
CA LEU A 54 1.54 -8.52 -3.14
C LEU A 54 0.54 -7.95 -4.16
N MET A 55 0.96 -7.75 -5.41
CA MET A 55 0.08 -7.30 -6.50
C MET A 55 -0.91 -8.38 -6.93
N ALA A 56 -0.54 -9.66 -6.91
CA ALA A 56 -1.41 -10.77 -7.29
C ALA A 56 -2.51 -11.04 -6.26
N MET A 57 -2.21 -10.87 -4.96
CA MET A 57 -3.12 -11.12 -3.84
C MET A 57 -4.53 -10.53 -3.99
N PRO A 58 -4.72 -9.23 -4.31
CA PRO A 58 -6.06 -8.65 -4.45
C PRO A 58 -6.87 -9.29 -5.59
N TYR A 59 -6.23 -9.69 -6.70
CA TYR A 59 -6.94 -10.34 -7.80
C TYR A 59 -7.39 -11.75 -7.42
N ILE A 60 -6.51 -12.51 -6.76
CA ILE A 60 -6.81 -13.87 -6.29
C ILE A 60 -7.94 -13.83 -5.26
N SER A 61 -7.89 -12.89 -4.31
CA SER A 61 -8.91 -12.79 -3.26
C SER A 61 -10.28 -12.44 -3.83
N ILE A 62 -10.36 -11.51 -4.78
CA ILE A 62 -11.62 -11.17 -5.47
C ILE A 62 -12.16 -12.39 -6.24
N LEU A 63 -11.31 -13.12 -6.94
CA LEU A 63 -11.70 -14.32 -7.68
C LEU A 63 -12.26 -15.39 -6.74
N VAL A 64 -11.59 -15.67 -5.62
CA VAL A 64 -12.04 -16.65 -4.62
C VAL A 64 -13.38 -16.25 -4.03
N VAL A 65 -13.52 -15.00 -3.57
CA VAL A 65 -14.78 -14.49 -3.00
C VAL A 65 -15.90 -14.53 -4.03
N GLY A 66 -15.62 -14.14 -5.27
CA GLY A 66 -16.58 -14.17 -6.37
C GLY A 66 -17.07 -15.58 -6.70
N LEU A 67 -16.17 -16.56 -6.72
CA LEU A 67 -16.53 -17.97 -6.93
C LEU A 67 -17.37 -18.52 -5.78
N ILE A 68 -17.01 -18.23 -4.53
CA ILE A 68 -17.80 -18.65 -3.36
C ILE A 68 -19.20 -18.04 -3.44
N TRP A 69 -19.30 -16.73 -3.71
CA TRP A 69 -20.58 -16.05 -3.81
C TRP A 69 -21.46 -16.58 -4.95
N TYR A 70 -20.87 -16.85 -6.12
CA TYR A 70 -21.58 -17.46 -7.24
C TYR A 70 -22.16 -18.83 -6.89
N ASN A 71 -21.36 -19.69 -6.23
CA ASN A 71 -21.82 -21.01 -5.81
C ASN A 71 -22.91 -20.95 -4.74
N LEU A 72 -22.83 -20.00 -3.80
CA LEU A 72 -23.87 -19.79 -2.80
C LEU A 72 -25.19 -19.27 -3.40
N LYS A 73 -25.11 -18.51 -4.49
CA LYS A 73 -26.28 -17.91 -5.15
C LYS A 73 -26.88 -18.80 -6.26
N LYS A 74 -26.19 -19.88 -6.63
CA LYS A 74 -26.74 -20.88 -7.54
C LYS A 74 -27.86 -21.62 -6.80
N GLU A 75 -29.10 -21.36 -7.21
CA GLU A 75 -30.25 -22.14 -6.76
C GLU A 75 -30.01 -23.60 -7.17
N PRO A 76 -30.30 -24.58 -6.30
CA PRO A 76 -30.20 -25.99 -6.69
C PRO A 76 -31.21 -26.23 -7.80
N ASP A 77 -30.72 -26.52 -9.01
CA ASP A 77 -31.56 -27.02 -10.10
C ASP A 77 -32.26 -28.29 -9.56
N SER A 78 -33.57 -28.17 -9.31
CA SER A 78 -34.44 -29.21 -8.78
C SER A 78 -34.61 -30.38 -9.74
#